data_AF-A0AA88KUL1-F1
#
_entry.id   AF-A0AA88KUL1-F1
#
_cell.length_a   1.000
_cell.length_b   1.000
_cell.length_c   1.000
_cell.angle_alpha   90.00
_cell.angle_beta   90.00
_cell.angle_gamma   90.00
#
_symmetry.space_group_name_H-M   'P 1'
#
loop_
_entity.id
_entity.type
_entity.pdbx_description
1 polymer ?
#
loop_
_entity_poly.entity_id
_entity_poly.type
_entity_poly.pdbx_seq_one_letter_code
_entity_poly.pdbx_strand_id
1 'polypeptide(L)'
;CLHSICALTLPFPESRLFQKKTLDLGAADGHVSDLLDVLAKRRETCDEEFALVFEQVKELSDKILLAVEVPRITQRQVHRNSPPRITPEEYYRRFFIPILDSVISDLKSRFSRHTLNSFRLTVQLPSNIVNCTDDLLQSSVKEISSMYGQLIGLTMPSTTATLILAEVHVCRSRWLRVKREGGIFPSSVEETAKECDRHQYPYVSSLLDIFVSLPVSVASAGHSFSTSRKLKIWLRAQIRQTRLSGLALLNVHRDIDISIDRVIDSQLQNYLMWQVVKSFISTLPKSFRDAGKILRKALLGTDYTEEVWRYCVGDTNSILGFAVGSLFVRKTFHEESKQIAEEMIRSVRDAFIGNFPSLTWMDEKTRDAAKEKAIAITSMIGFPDFILNKDKLDEYYKDLHVIESEYFKNTLRSNQFSQRQNLKNLGEPVNKTEWGMPPATVNAYYTPNKNQIVFPAGILQKPFFDVTAPPSLNFGGMGVVVGHELTHAFDDQGREFDKNGDMKPWWNNETITKFQQRADCIADQYSSYSVNDEMVSGKQTIGENIADNGGLKAAFHAYQRWVKRMDIQERKLPGLNFTAPQLFFLSFAQ
;
A
#
# COMPACT_ATOMS: atom_id res chain seq x y z
N CYS A 1 21.58 20.32 1.80
CA CYS A 1 20.36 19.49 2.00
C CYS A 1 19.49 19.91 3.19
N LEU A 2 20.03 20.02 4.42
CA LEU A 2 19.23 20.20 5.66
C LEU A 2 18.16 21.31 5.67
N HIS A 3 18.40 22.44 4.98
CA HIS A 3 17.53 23.63 5.03
C HIS A 3 16.11 23.45 4.46
N SER A 4 15.76 22.27 3.92
CA SER A 4 14.45 21.96 3.34
C SER A 4 13.65 20.89 4.09
N ILE A 5 14.21 20.29 5.15
CA ILE A 5 13.64 19.08 5.79
C ILE A 5 12.61 19.42 6.88
N CYS A 6 12.81 20.51 7.64
CA CYS A 6 12.05 20.82 8.86
C CYS A 6 10.90 21.83 8.65
N ALA A 7 10.21 21.78 7.50
CA ALA A 7 9.16 22.73 7.15
C ALA A 7 7.74 22.18 7.47
N LEU A 8 7.24 22.50 8.67
CA LEU A 8 5.92 22.12 9.24
C LEU A 8 5.80 20.63 9.62
N THR A 9 5.23 20.22 10.77
CA THR A 9 4.54 20.96 11.84
C THR A 9 5.12 20.65 13.23
N LEU A 10 6.06 21.47 13.68
CA LEU A 10 6.29 21.76 15.09
C LEU A 10 5.77 23.17 15.39
N PRO A 11 5.63 23.59 16.67
CA PRO A 11 5.37 24.98 16.98
C PRO A 11 6.45 25.92 16.40
N PHE A 12 6.11 27.21 16.32
CA PHE A 12 6.92 28.19 15.60
C PHE A 12 8.36 28.38 16.12
N PRO A 13 8.67 28.20 17.43
CA PRO A 13 10.05 28.27 17.94
C PRO A 13 10.96 27.12 17.47
N GLU A 14 10.55 25.86 17.66
CA GLU A 14 11.42 24.69 17.50
C GLU A 14 11.75 24.46 16.03
N SER A 15 10.79 24.72 15.13
CA SER A 15 11.03 24.66 13.69
C SER A 15 12.21 25.53 13.24
N ARG A 16 12.47 26.67 13.91
CA ARG A 16 13.64 27.53 13.63
C ARG A 16 14.93 26.99 14.25
N LEU A 17 14.86 26.27 15.37
CA LEU A 17 16.01 25.61 15.99
C LEU A 17 16.60 24.56 15.04
N PHE A 18 15.74 23.65 14.56
CA PHE A 18 16.11 22.56 13.63
C PHE A 18 16.44 23.00 12.20
N GLN A 19 16.35 24.30 11.88
CA GLN A 19 16.71 24.88 10.58
C GLN A 19 18.04 25.66 10.62
N LYS A 20 18.68 25.82 11.79
CA LYS A 20 19.97 26.52 11.93
C LYS A 20 21.06 25.80 11.11
N LYS A 21 21.83 26.56 10.31
CA LYS A 21 22.98 26.03 9.55
C LYS A 21 24.09 25.42 10.42
N THR A 22 24.06 25.67 11.73
CA THR A 22 25.06 25.24 12.72
C THR A 22 24.58 24.10 13.63
N LEU A 23 23.36 23.57 13.42
CA LEU A 23 22.86 22.43 14.18
C LEU A 23 23.13 21.15 13.37
N ASP A 24 23.96 20.26 13.88
CA ASP A 24 24.15 18.93 13.32
C ASP A 24 23.00 17.97 13.72
N LEU A 25 23.00 16.78 13.14
CA LEU A 25 21.93 15.81 13.31
C LEU A 25 21.95 15.07 14.66
N GLY A 26 23.11 14.99 15.33
CA GLY A 26 23.20 14.44 16.70
C GLY A 26 22.72 15.46 17.74
N ALA A 27 23.06 16.74 17.56
CA ALA A 27 22.48 17.82 18.34
C ALA A 27 20.96 17.97 18.09
N ALA A 28 20.46 17.65 16.89
CA ALA A 28 19.02 17.58 16.62
C ALA A 28 18.34 16.40 17.32
N ASP A 29 18.97 15.22 17.32
CA ASP A 29 18.46 14.00 17.99
C ASP A 29 18.29 14.22 19.50
N GLY A 30 19.32 14.75 20.18
CA GLY A 30 19.24 15.08 21.61
C GLY A 30 18.07 16.01 21.96
N HIS A 31 17.94 17.14 21.25
CA HIS A 31 16.81 18.07 21.45
C HIS A 31 15.44 17.43 21.16
N VAL A 32 15.35 16.40 20.29
CA VAL A 32 14.09 15.69 20.04
C VAL A 32 13.82 14.64 21.12
N SER A 33 14.83 14.00 21.70
CA SER A 33 14.67 13.15 22.88
C SER A 33 14.15 13.98 24.07
N ASP A 34 14.81 15.09 24.39
CA ASP A 34 14.40 16.02 25.45
C ASP A 34 12.95 16.50 25.25
N LEU A 35 12.61 16.87 24.00
CA LEU A 35 11.26 17.29 23.63
C LEU A 35 10.24 16.16 23.74
N LEU A 36 10.60 14.92 23.36
CA LEU A 36 9.71 13.76 23.49
C LEU A 36 9.42 13.41 24.95
N ASP A 37 10.40 13.53 25.85
CA ASP A 37 10.22 13.30 27.28
C ASP A 37 9.38 14.42 27.92
N VAL A 38 9.61 15.69 27.54
CA VAL A 38 8.77 16.82 27.96
C VAL A 38 7.32 16.68 27.46
N LEU A 39 7.12 16.24 26.21
CA LEU A 39 5.78 16.01 25.65
C LEU A 39 5.10 14.77 26.25
N ALA A 40 5.85 13.70 26.56
CA ALA A 40 5.33 12.53 27.26
C ALA A 40 4.86 12.90 28.68
N LYS A 41 5.66 13.66 29.43
CA LYS A 41 5.26 14.15 30.77
C LYS A 41 4.06 15.10 30.72
N ARG A 42 4.00 15.99 29.72
CA ARG A 42 2.80 16.82 29.44
C ARG A 42 1.58 15.97 29.05
N ARG A 43 1.78 14.79 28.45
CA ARG A 43 0.71 13.86 28.07
C ARG A 43 0.12 13.11 29.27
N GLU A 44 0.89 12.94 30.34
CA GLU A 44 0.41 12.45 31.64
C GLU A 44 -0.47 13.51 32.33
N THR A 45 -0.04 14.77 32.37
CA THR A 45 -0.77 15.89 33.01
C THR A 45 -1.72 16.64 32.06
N CYS A 46 -2.08 16.05 30.91
CA CYS A 46 -2.70 16.79 29.80
C CYS A 46 -4.09 17.37 30.09
N ASP A 47 -4.85 16.75 30.99
CA ASP A 47 -6.17 17.24 31.39
C ASP A 47 -6.07 18.49 32.30
N GLU A 48 -5.06 18.54 33.18
CA GLU A 48 -4.79 19.69 34.04
C GLU A 48 -4.26 20.87 33.22
N GLU A 49 -3.32 20.62 32.29
CA GLU A 49 -2.83 21.64 31.38
C GLU A 49 -3.94 22.16 30.45
N PHE A 50 -4.82 21.27 29.95
CA PHE A 50 -5.97 21.69 29.15
C PHE A 50 -6.92 22.60 29.93
N ALA A 51 -7.26 22.25 31.19
CA ALA A 51 -8.15 23.06 32.02
C ALA A 51 -7.58 24.48 32.27
N LEU A 52 -6.27 24.58 32.58
CA LEU A 52 -5.57 25.85 32.75
C LEU A 52 -5.58 26.71 31.48
N VAL A 53 -5.32 26.10 30.32
CA VAL A 53 -5.38 26.79 29.01
C VAL A 53 -6.80 27.21 28.66
N PHE A 54 -7.81 26.39 28.99
CA PHE A 54 -9.21 26.70 28.69
C PHE A 54 -9.73 27.87 29.53
N GLU A 55 -9.41 27.94 30.83
CA GLU A 55 -9.73 29.12 31.66
C GLU A 55 -9.00 30.39 31.20
N GLN A 56 -7.74 30.30 30.74
CA GLN A 56 -7.06 31.45 30.12
C GLN A 56 -7.75 31.94 28.84
N VAL A 57 -8.24 31.02 27.99
CA VAL A 57 -9.01 31.35 26.78
C VAL A 57 -10.37 31.98 27.12
N LYS A 58 -11.00 31.53 28.20
CA LYS A 58 -12.25 32.07 28.74
C LYS A 58 -12.06 33.48 29.30
N GLU A 59 -11.07 33.69 30.15
CA GLU A 59 -10.65 35.04 30.61
C GLU A 59 -10.36 36.00 29.45
N LEU A 60 -9.67 35.53 28.40
CA LEU A 60 -9.38 36.33 27.21
C LEU A 60 -10.64 36.64 26.40
N SER A 61 -11.58 35.70 26.31
CA SER A 61 -12.86 35.88 25.62
C SER A 61 -13.76 36.89 26.32
N ASP A 62 -13.86 36.83 27.65
CA ASP A 62 -14.60 37.80 28.47
C ASP A 62 -14.03 39.21 28.30
N LYS A 63 -12.69 39.36 28.28
CA LYS A 63 -11.99 40.64 28.04
C LYS A 63 -12.23 41.24 26.65
N ILE A 64 -12.67 40.45 25.68
CA ILE A 64 -13.00 40.91 24.30
C ILE A 64 -14.50 40.77 23.96
N LEU A 65 -15.35 40.49 24.96
CA LEU A 65 -16.80 40.34 24.84
C LEU A 65 -17.26 39.30 23.79
N LEU A 66 -16.50 38.19 23.67
CA LEU A 66 -16.87 37.04 22.86
C LEU A 66 -17.23 35.84 23.75
N ALA A 67 -18.17 35.01 23.31
CA ALA A 67 -18.45 33.74 23.97
C ALA A 67 -17.59 32.62 23.38
N VAL A 68 -17.03 31.75 24.23
CA VAL A 68 -16.32 30.53 23.79
C VAL A 68 -17.34 29.51 23.31
N GLU A 69 -17.77 29.59 22.04
CA GLU A 69 -18.76 28.67 21.47
C GLU A 69 -18.13 27.44 20.80
N VAL A 70 -18.94 26.38 20.65
CA VAL A 70 -18.64 25.26 19.73
C VAL A 70 -18.83 25.75 18.28
N PRO A 71 -17.88 25.52 17.35
CA PRO A 71 -17.96 26.04 15.99
C PRO A 71 -19.22 25.58 15.25
N ARG A 72 -19.94 26.55 14.67
CA ARG A 72 -21.20 26.33 13.96
C ARG A 72 -21.03 25.37 12.79
N ILE A 73 -21.81 24.28 12.76
CA ILE A 73 -21.86 23.35 11.63
C ILE A 73 -22.41 24.11 10.41
N THR A 74 -21.58 24.32 9.39
CA THR A 74 -22.00 24.94 8.13
C THR A 74 -22.47 23.86 7.15
N GLN A 75 -23.43 24.18 6.27
CA GLN A 75 -24.11 23.22 5.38
C GLN A 75 -23.22 22.44 4.40
N ARG A 76 -21.91 22.76 4.32
CA ARG A 76 -20.92 22.03 3.51
C ARG A 76 -20.12 20.97 4.27
N GLN A 77 -20.34 20.78 5.58
CA GLN A 77 -19.61 19.80 6.40
C GLN A 77 -20.55 18.71 6.94
N VAL A 78 -20.86 17.73 6.08
CA VAL A 78 -21.84 16.65 6.37
C VAL A 78 -21.23 15.47 7.14
N HIS A 79 -19.90 15.39 7.27
CA HIS A 79 -19.18 14.23 7.82
C HIS A 79 -18.29 14.59 9.02
N ARG A 80 -18.92 14.99 10.13
CA ARG A 80 -18.28 15.04 11.47
C ARG A 80 -19.20 14.40 12.51
N ASN A 81 -18.74 13.31 13.13
CA ASN A 81 -19.43 12.66 14.24
C ASN A 81 -19.19 13.43 15.55
N SER A 82 -19.79 14.61 15.67
CA SER A 82 -19.97 15.30 16.95
C SER A 82 -21.27 14.81 17.60
N PRO A 83 -21.23 14.02 18.69
CA PRO A 83 -22.46 13.66 19.40
C PRO A 83 -23.19 14.92 19.91
N PRO A 84 -24.53 14.91 20.00
CA PRO A 84 -25.30 16.08 20.39
C PRO A 84 -25.12 16.38 21.88
N ARG A 85 -24.91 17.68 22.20
CA ARG A 85 -24.58 18.22 23.53
C ARG A 85 -23.18 17.79 24.02
N ILE A 86 -22.22 18.68 23.77
CA ILE A 86 -20.86 18.68 24.29
C ILE A 86 -20.60 20.12 24.74
N THR A 87 -19.98 20.37 25.89
CA THR A 87 -19.61 21.74 26.26
C THR A 87 -18.49 22.26 25.33
N PRO A 88 -18.27 23.58 25.21
CA PRO A 88 -17.13 24.10 24.46
C PRO A 88 -15.79 23.52 24.96
N GLU A 89 -15.65 23.42 26.28
CA GLU A 89 -14.52 22.77 26.97
C GLU A 89 -14.31 21.31 26.50
N GLU A 90 -15.32 20.46 26.66
CA GLU A 90 -15.28 19.05 26.22
C GLU A 90 -15.06 18.92 24.71
N TYR A 91 -15.54 19.86 23.90
CA TYR A 91 -15.34 19.88 22.45
C TYR A 91 -13.88 20.15 22.12
N TYR A 92 -13.25 21.19 22.70
CA TYR A 92 -11.85 21.51 22.43
C TYR A 92 -10.89 20.48 23.07
N ARG A 93 -11.23 19.90 24.24
CA ARG A 93 -10.46 18.80 24.88
C ARG A 93 -10.27 17.60 23.95
N ARG A 94 -11.32 17.24 23.20
CA ARG A 94 -11.31 16.16 22.19
C ARG A 94 -10.38 16.43 20.99
N PHE A 95 -9.87 17.65 20.81
CA PHE A 95 -8.82 17.94 19.82
C PHE A 95 -7.44 18.10 20.47
N PHE A 96 -7.36 18.69 21.67
CA PHE A 96 -6.11 18.91 22.39
C PHE A 96 -5.31 17.61 22.57
N ILE A 97 -5.95 16.56 23.08
CA ILE A 97 -5.30 15.27 23.36
C ILE A 97 -4.84 14.58 22.05
N PRO A 98 -5.69 14.38 21.01
CA PRO A 98 -5.21 13.81 19.74
C PRO A 98 -4.17 14.64 18.99
N ILE A 99 -4.13 15.97 19.17
CA ILE A 99 -3.06 16.81 18.61
C ILE A 99 -1.73 16.49 19.32
N LEU A 100 -1.72 16.39 20.65
CA LEU A 100 -0.52 16.03 21.41
C LEU A 100 -0.05 14.60 21.08
N ASP A 101 -0.97 13.64 21.02
CA ASP A 101 -0.66 12.25 20.60
C ASP A 101 -0.14 12.20 19.16
N SER A 102 -0.71 12.98 18.24
CA SER A 102 -0.24 13.07 16.85
C SER A 102 1.17 13.66 16.76
N VAL A 103 1.50 14.70 17.54
CA VAL A 103 2.86 15.29 17.54
C VAL A 103 3.89 14.31 18.12
N ILE A 104 3.55 13.61 19.21
CA ILE A 104 4.42 12.59 19.81
C ILE A 104 4.63 11.42 18.83
N SER A 105 3.58 10.97 18.14
CA SER A 105 3.65 9.92 17.13
C SER A 105 4.50 10.33 15.92
N ASP A 106 4.29 11.54 15.39
CA ASP A 106 5.06 12.08 14.27
C ASP A 106 6.55 12.20 14.62
N LEU A 107 6.89 12.71 15.80
CA LEU A 107 8.28 12.80 16.26
C LEU A 107 8.93 11.42 16.41
N LYS A 108 8.25 10.46 17.05
CA LYS A 108 8.75 9.07 17.21
C LYS A 108 8.90 8.33 15.88
N SER A 109 8.06 8.63 14.89
CA SER A 109 8.20 8.11 13.51
C SER A 109 9.39 8.74 12.80
N ARG A 110 9.52 10.08 12.86
CA ARG A 110 10.55 10.87 12.17
C ARG A 110 11.96 10.71 12.76
N PHE A 111 12.07 10.32 14.03
CA PHE A 111 13.31 9.99 14.73
C PHE A 111 13.30 8.52 15.17
N SER A 112 12.67 7.66 14.37
CA SER A 112 12.67 6.21 14.59
C SER A 112 14.09 5.63 14.47
N ARG A 113 14.34 4.50 15.15
CA ARG A 113 15.67 3.88 15.23
C ARG A 113 16.33 3.66 13.85
N HIS A 114 15.57 3.25 12.85
CA HIS A 114 16.08 3.08 11.47
C HIS A 114 16.57 4.40 10.85
N THR A 115 15.91 5.53 11.15
CA THR A 115 16.36 6.87 10.76
C THR A 115 17.65 7.24 11.50
N LEU A 116 17.71 7.07 12.82
CA LEU A 116 18.89 7.39 13.62
C LEU A 116 20.12 6.56 13.21
N ASN A 117 19.91 5.31 12.81
CA ASN A 117 20.96 4.44 12.29
C ASN A 117 21.50 4.90 10.93
N SER A 118 20.77 5.75 10.18
CA SER A 118 21.31 6.45 9.00
C SER A 118 22.24 7.58 9.42
N PHE A 119 22.01 8.22 10.56
CA PHE A 119 22.91 9.24 11.10
C PHE A 119 24.19 8.65 11.70
N ARG A 120 24.22 7.39 12.15
CA ARG A 120 25.46 6.72 12.56
C ARG A 120 26.52 6.67 11.45
N LEU A 121 26.11 6.53 10.19
CA LEU A 121 27.01 6.59 9.03
C LEU A 121 27.71 7.95 8.87
N THR A 122 27.18 9.03 9.46
CA THR A 122 27.86 10.34 9.49
C THR A 122 29.18 10.31 10.27
N VAL A 123 29.45 9.29 11.08
CA VAL A 123 30.75 9.13 11.76
C VAL A 123 31.90 8.95 10.76
N GLN A 124 31.61 8.56 9.51
CA GLN A 124 32.59 8.44 8.43
C GLN A 124 32.98 9.79 7.80
N LEU A 125 32.27 10.89 8.12
CA LEU A 125 32.58 12.22 7.56
C LEU A 125 33.85 12.82 8.20
N PRO A 126 34.72 13.52 7.46
CA PRO A 126 35.99 14.06 7.97
C PRO A 126 35.82 15.02 9.15
N SER A 127 34.77 15.84 9.12
CA SER A 127 34.40 16.75 10.21
C SER A 127 34.03 16.02 11.51
N ASN A 128 33.50 14.81 11.39
CA ASN A 128 32.88 14.09 12.49
C ASN A 128 33.87 13.09 13.07
N ILE A 129 34.51 12.28 12.22
CA ILE A 129 35.52 11.28 12.61
C ILE A 129 36.67 11.90 13.42
N VAL A 130 37.07 13.14 13.10
CA VAL A 130 38.16 13.87 13.77
C VAL A 130 37.75 14.49 15.11
N ASN A 131 36.46 14.77 15.31
CA ASN A 131 35.94 15.42 16.53
C ASN A 131 35.19 14.45 17.47
N CYS A 132 34.94 13.21 17.02
CA CYS A 132 34.31 12.12 17.77
C CYS A 132 35.23 11.57 18.89
N THR A 133 34.65 11.14 20.01
CA THR A 133 35.34 10.37 21.07
C THR A 133 35.50 8.90 20.69
N ASP A 134 36.45 8.18 21.28
CA ASP A 134 36.68 6.77 20.95
C ASP A 134 35.50 5.87 21.36
N ASP A 135 34.82 6.15 22.48
CA ASP A 135 33.61 5.41 22.90
C ASP A 135 32.45 5.58 21.91
N LEU A 136 32.26 6.81 21.39
CA LEU A 136 31.23 7.12 20.40
C LEU A 136 31.58 6.52 19.02
N LEU A 137 32.88 6.44 18.69
CA LEU A 137 33.38 5.78 17.49
C LEU A 137 33.14 4.26 17.56
N GLN A 138 33.53 3.62 18.67
CA GLN A 138 33.40 2.18 18.87
C GLN A 138 31.93 1.73 18.93
N SER A 139 31.07 2.49 19.62
CA SER A 139 29.62 2.22 19.66
C SER A 139 28.97 2.41 18.29
N SER A 140 29.28 3.49 17.58
CA SER A 140 28.76 3.72 16.21
C SER A 140 29.20 2.61 15.25
N VAL A 141 30.46 2.18 15.27
CA VAL A 141 30.95 1.08 14.42
C VAL A 141 30.31 -0.26 14.78
N LYS A 142 30.03 -0.52 16.07
CA LYS A 142 29.30 -1.72 16.51
C LYS A 142 27.87 -1.76 15.97
N GLU A 143 27.16 -0.64 15.97
CA GLU A 143 25.81 -0.52 15.40
C GLU A 143 25.82 -0.63 13.86
N ILE A 144 26.78 0.03 13.20
CA ILE A 144 27.00 -0.07 11.74
C ILE A 144 27.28 -1.52 11.32
N SER A 145 28.20 -2.20 12.01
CA SER A 145 28.54 -3.62 11.80
C SER A 145 27.30 -4.50 11.86
N SER A 146 26.46 -4.30 12.88
CA SER A 146 25.27 -5.13 13.13
C SER A 146 24.15 -4.96 12.09
N MET A 147 24.17 -3.92 11.26
CA MET A 147 23.17 -3.73 10.19
C MET A 147 23.73 -3.90 8.79
N TYR A 148 24.87 -3.26 8.51
CA TYR A 148 25.41 -3.15 7.16
C TYR A 148 26.50 -4.19 6.86
N GLY A 149 26.97 -4.95 7.86
CA GLY A 149 28.00 -5.98 7.70
C GLY A 149 27.73 -6.94 6.55
N GLN A 150 26.52 -7.52 6.50
CA GLN A 150 26.12 -8.44 5.43
C GLN A 150 26.12 -7.77 4.05
N LEU A 151 25.71 -6.50 3.96
CA LEU A 151 25.68 -5.73 2.71
C LEU A 151 27.08 -5.38 2.18
N ILE A 152 28.08 -5.31 3.07
CA ILE A 152 29.51 -5.12 2.71
C ILE A 152 30.31 -6.44 2.70
N GLY A 153 29.62 -7.58 2.63
CA GLY A 153 30.23 -8.91 2.45
C GLY A 153 30.79 -9.56 3.73
N LEU A 154 30.50 -9.02 4.91
CA LEU A 154 31.03 -9.48 6.19
C LEU A 154 29.95 -10.19 7.02
N THR A 155 30.13 -11.50 7.24
CA THR A 155 29.09 -12.39 7.80
C THR A 155 29.13 -12.59 9.32
N MET A 156 30.24 -12.22 9.98
CA MET A 156 30.46 -12.47 11.42
C MET A 156 30.56 -11.14 12.19
N PRO A 157 29.55 -10.72 12.99
CA PRO A 157 29.47 -9.34 13.52
C PRO A 157 30.64 -8.87 14.39
N SER A 158 31.28 -9.77 15.15
CA SER A 158 32.45 -9.46 15.98
C SER A 158 33.69 -9.16 15.13
N THR A 159 33.99 -10.01 14.14
CA THR A 159 35.07 -9.79 13.18
C THR A 159 34.80 -8.55 12.32
N THR A 160 33.54 -8.36 11.92
CA THR A 160 33.05 -7.22 11.13
C THR A 160 33.32 -5.89 11.83
N ALA A 161 32.94 -5.77 13.11
CA ALA A 161 33.16 -4.55 13.89
C ALA A 161 34.66 -4.23 14.03
N THR A 162 35.50 -5.25 14.24
CA THR A 162 36.96 -5.08 14.37
C THR A 162 37.60 -4.58 13.07
N LEU A 163 37.21 -5.13 11.92
CA LEU A 163 37.73 -4.73 10.60
C LEU A 163 37.32 -3.30 10.24
N ILE A 164 36.03 -2.96 10.40
CA ILE A 164 35.54 -1.59 10.16
C ILE A 164 36.24 -0.62 11.11
N LEU A 165 36.37 -0.94 12.41
CA LEU A 165 36.97 -0.04 13.39
C LEU A 165 38.45 0.24 13.09
N ALA A 166 39.23 -0.78 12.70
CA ALA A 166 40.62 -0.61 12.30
C ALA A 166 40.76 0.34 11.09
N GLU A 167 39.94 0.14 10.04
CA GLU A 167 39.95 0.99 8.86
C GLU A 167 39.51 2.43 9.18
N VAL A 168 38.50 2.59 10.04
CA VAL A 168 38.03 3.88 10.56
C VAL A 168 39.13 4.59 11.36
N HIS A 169 39.96 3.91 12.15
CA HIS A 169 41.11 4.53 12.83
C HIS A 169 42.20 5.01 11.84
N VAL A 170 42.46 4.28 10.74
CA VAL A 170 43.38 4.72 9.69
C VAL A 170 42.81 5.94 8.94
N CYS A 171 41.51 5.93 8.64
CA CYS A 171 40.80 7.06 8.03
C CYS A 171 40.85 8.31 8.95
N ARG A 172 40.56 8.15 10.24
CA ARG A 172 40.67 9.21 11.26
C ARG A 172 42.08 9.79 11.34
N SER A 173 43.11 8.95 11.22
CA SER A 173 44.52 9.35 11.24
C SER A 173 44.90 10.20 10.01
N ARG A 174 44.37 9.86 8.82
CA ARG A 174 44.48 10.69 7.60
C ARG A 174 43.87 12.08 7.83
N TRP A 175 42.63 12.16 8.27
CA TRP A 175 41.94 13.45 8.46
C TRP A 175 42.51 14.28 9.62
N LEU A 176 43.04 13.65 10.67
CA LEU A 176 43.84 14.32 11.72
C LEU A 176 45.16 14.91 11.18
N ARG A 177 45.74 14.36 10.11
CA ARG A 177 46.88 14.99 9.42
C ARG A 177 46.43 16.22 8.65
N VAL A 178 45.40 16.10 7.83
CA VAL A 178 44.80 17.22 7.06
C VAL A 178 44.42 18.40 7.97
N LYS A 179 43.82 18.15 9.15
CA LYS A 179 43.47 19.19 10.13
C LYS A 179 44.69 19.93 10.69
N ARG A 180 45.83 19.26 10.85
CA ARG A 180 47.10 19.86 11.32
C ARG A 180 47.84 20.61 10.20
N GLU A 181 47.66 20.16 8.96
CA GLU A 181 48.19 20.77 7.73
C GLU A 181 47.36 21.99 7.27
N GLY A 182 46.27 22.33 7.97
CA GLY A 182 45.38 23.44 7.63
C GLY A 182 44.47 23.17 6.42
N GLY A 183 44.36 21.91 5.98
CA GLY A 183 43.59 21.52 4.82
C GLY A 183 42.07 21.61 5.02
N ILE A 184 41.37 21.86 3.92
CA ILE A 184 39.91 21.90 3.87
C ILE A 184 39.35 20.47 3.93
N PHE A 185 38.28 20.26 4.70
CA PHE A 185 37.56 18.99 4.73
C PHE A 185 36.46 18.95 3.66
N PRO A 186 36.20 17.78 3.03
CA PRO A 186 34.94 17.48 2.37
C PRO A 186 33.72 17.93 3.17
N SER A 187 32.82 18.66 2.51
CA SER A 187 31.61 19.25 3.11
C SER A 187 30.36 18.36 2.98
N SER A 188 30.46 17.31 2.16
CA SER A 188 29.36 16.37 1.89
C SER A 188 29.82 14.91 1.88
N VAL A 189 28.85 13.99 1.98
CA VAL A 189 29.09 12.54 1.83
C VAL A 189 29.64 12.21 0.43
N GLU A 190 29.17 12.92 -0.59
CA GLU A 190 29.58 12.74 -1.98
C GLU A 190 31.05 13.16 -2.21
N GLU A 191 31.47 14.31 -1.67
CA GLU A 191 32.88 14.73 -1.66
C GLU A 191 33.74 13.74 -0.86
N THR A 192 33.24 13.27 0.29
CA THR A 192 33.96 12.29 1.13
C THR A 192 34.15 10.97 0.39
N ALA A 193 33.14 10.49 -0.33
CA ALA A 193 33.21 9.27 -1.15
C ALA A 193 34.19 9.43 -2.33
N LYS A 194 34.18 10.59 -3.00
CA LYS A 194 35.13 10.92 -4.09
C LYS A 194 36.59 10.97 -3.63
N GLU A 195 36.85 11.34 -2.38
CA GLU A 195 38.19 11.31 -1.77
C GLU A 195 38.54 9.99 -1.06
N CYS A 196 37.64 8.99 -1.07
CA CYS A 196 37.85 7.70 -0.43
C CYS A 196 38.42 6.68 -1.44
N ASP A 197 39.73 6.42 -1.36
CA ASP A 197 40.35 5.36 -2.16
C ASP A 197 39.87 3.98 -1.67
N ARG A 198 39.00 3.34 -2.46
CA ARG A 198 38.42 2.02 -2.17
C ARG A 198 39.45 0.89 -2.04
N HIS A 199 40.68 1.05 -2.57
CA HIS A 199 41.76 0.08 -2.35
C HIS A 199 42.43 0.22 -0.98
N GLN A 200 42.41 1.43 -0.40
CA GLN A 200 42.93 1.70 0.95
C GLN A 200 41.83 1.60 2.02
N TYR A 201 40.58 1.87 1.63
CA TYR A 201 39.42 2.03 2.50
C TYR A 201 38.18 1.28 1.95
N PRO A 202 38.23 -0.05 1.77
CA PRO A 202 37.14 -0.80 1.16
C PRO A 202 35.83 -0.78 1.96
N TYR A 203 35.88 -0.88 3.30
CA TYR A 203 34.66 -0.92 4.11
C TYR A 203 34.06 0.47 4.30
N VAL A 204 34.87 1.49 4.51
CA VAL A 204 34.45 2.90 4.62
C VAL A 204 33.93 3.40 3.27
N SER A 205 34.56 3.06 2.14
CA SER A 205 34.00 3.34 0.80
C SER A 205 32.61 2.71 0.66
N SER A 206 32.47 1.42 0.94
CA SER A 206 31.18 0.71 0.82
C SER A 206 30.10 1.29 1.74
N LEU A 207 30.47 1.74 2.95
CA LEU A 207 29.57 2.40 3.89
C LEU A 207 29.19 3.83 3.46
N LEU A 208 30.08 4.55 2.77
CA LEU A 208 29.78 5.85 2.16
C LEU A 208 28.85 5.68 0.94
N ASP A 209 29.07 4.66 0.10
CA ASP A 209 28.18 4.32 -1.02
C ASP A 209 26.77 3.98 -0.51
N ILE A 210 26.66 3.15 0.55
CA ILE A 210 25.40 2.90 1.26
C ILE A 210 24.81 4.23 1.75
N PHE A 211 25.59 5.09 2.39
CA PHE A 211 25.07 6.35 2.95
C PHE A 211 24.55 7.32 1.86
N VAL A 212 25.19 7.37 0.68
CA VAL A 212 24.71 8.13 -0.48
C VAL A 212 23.41 7.53 -1.05
N SER A 213 23.21 6.21 -0.94
CA SER A 213 21.99 5.54 -1.40
C SER A 213 20.77 5.70 -0.47
N LEU A 214 20.97 6.07 0.80
CA LEU A 214 19.90 6.15 1.79
C LEU A 214 19.02 7.42 1.62
N PRO A 215 17.68 7.29 1.62
CA PRO A 215 16.78 8.44 1.47
C PRO A 215 16.77 9.32 2.73
N VAL A 216 17.34 10.51 2.63
CA VAL A 216 17.57 11.46 3.75
C VAL A 216 16.29 12.16 4.27
N SER A 217 15.11 11.54 4.17
CA SER A 217 13.90 11.99 4.89
C SER A 217 12.88 10.88 5.13
N VAL A 218 12.54 10.64 6.40
CA VAL A 218 11.32 9.93 6.84
C VAL A 218 10.12 10.87 7.03
N ALA A 219 10.18 12.10 6.48
CA ALA A 219 8.96 12.79 6.11
C ALA A 219 8.25 11.92 5.06
N SER A 220 7.06 11.43 5.38
CA SER A 220 6.30 10.51 4.52
C SER A 220 6.20 11.05 3.09
N ALA A 221 6.21 10.16 2.09
CA ALA A 221 6.38 10.52 0.69
C ALA A 221 5.42 11.64 0.23
N GLY A 222 4.17 11.66 0.73
CA GLY A 222 3.19 12.71 0.42
C GLY A 222 3.57 14.15 0.84
N HIS A 223 4.51 14.31 1.79
CA HIS A 223 4.98 15.63 2.26
C HIS A 223 6.25 16.08 1.53
N SER A 224 7.31 15.25 1.46
CA SER A 224 8.51 15.56 0.67
C SER A 224 8.17 15.69 -0.82
N PHE A 225 7.37 14.76 -1.36
CA PHE A 225 6.82 14.81 -2.72
C PHE A 225 5.45 15.50 -2.78
N SER A 226 5.19 16.49 -1.90
CA SER A 226 4.16 17.51 -2.16
C SER A 226 4.58 18.47 -3.30
N THR A 227 5.31 17.94 -4.28
CA THR A 227 5.40 18.42 -5.65
C THR A 227 4.04 18.90 -6.08
N SER A 228 2.97 18.10 -6.01
CA SER A 228 1.62 18.50 -6.40
C SER A 228 1.09 19.79 -5.72
N ARG A 229 1.55 20.18 -4.52
CA ARG A 229 1.17 21.47 -3.89
C ARG A 229 2.10 22.61 -4.28
N LYS A 230 3.43 22.39 -4.26
CA LYS A 230 4.43 23.37 -4.71
C LYS A 230 4.24 23.70 -6.20
N LEU A 231 4.13 22.66 -7.03
CA LEU A 231 3.77 22.68 -8.45
C LEU A 231 2.40 23.34 -8.67
N LYS A 232 1.33 23.04 -7.92
CA LYS A 232 0.01 23.71 -8.12
C LYS A 232 0.02 25.21 -7.79
N ILE A 233 0.89 25.67 -6.90
CA ILE A 233 1.12 27.10 -6.63
C ILE A 233 2.02 27.72 -7.70
N TRP A 234 3.10 27.04 -8.08
CA TRP A 234 4.12 27.52 -9.02
C TRP A 234 3.66 27.50 -10.49
N LEU A 235 2.96 26.45 -10.93
CA LEU A 235 2.30 26.38 -12.25
C LEU A 235 1.30 27.53 -12.45
N ARG A 236 0.53 27.85 -11.40
CA ARG A 236 -0.39 29.00 -11.38
C ARG A 236 0.31 30.35 -11.53
N ALA A 237 1.63 30.41 -11.32
CA ALA A 237 2.45 31.60 -11.48
C ALA A 237 3.35 31.59 -12.74
N GLN A 238 3.61 30.43 -13.37
CA GLN A 238 4.75 30.27 -14.31
C GLN A 238 4.53 29.35 -15.54
N ILE A 239 3.34 28.80 -15.85
CA ILE A 239 3.20 27.94 -17.05
C ILE A 239 3.50 28.71 -18.35
N ARG A 240 4.51 28.22 -19.09
CA ARG A 240 4.60 28.23 -20.55
C ARG A 240 5.02 26.84 -21.04
N GLN A 241 4.68 26.50 -22.28
CA GLN A 241 4.71 25.11 -22.77
C GLN A 241 6.10 24.45 -22.78
N THR A 242 7.19 25.20 -22.95
CA THR A 242 8.55 24.67 -23.13
C THR A 242 9.05 23.79 -22.00
N ARG A 243 8.65 24.03 -20.75
CA ARG A 243 9.14 23.24 -19.60
C ARG A 243 8.44 21.88 -19.43
N LEU A 244 7.25 21.69 -20.01
CA LEU A 244 6.61 20.37 -20.02
C LEU A 244 7.35 19.41 -20.94
N SER A 245 7.96 19.92 -22.02
CA SER A 245 8.93 19.18 -22.81
C SER A 245 10.11 18.79 -21.94
N GLY A 246 10.91 19.71 -21.40
CA GLY A 246 12.11 19.33 -20.63
C GLY A 246 11.85 18.40 -19.44
N LEU A 247 10.75 18.57 -18.69
CA LEU A 247 10.37 17.63 -17.63
C LEU A 247 9.82 16.27 -18.12
N ALA A 248 9.70 16.07 -19.43
CA ALA A 248 9.54 14.77 -20.09
C ALA A 248 10.88 14.22 -20.66
N LEU A 249 12.02 14.89 -20.39
CA LEU A 249 13.35 14.55 -20.93
C LEU A 249 14.50 14.27 -19.88
N LEU A 250 14.25 14.00 -18.56
CA LEU A 250 15.09 13.65 -17.34
C LEU A 250 15.67 12.21 -16.84
N ASN A 251 15.24 10.93 -17.12
CA ASN A 251 15.55 9.67 -16.35
C ASN A 251 16.05 8.30 -17.01
N VAL A 252 16.16 7.99 -18.32
CA VAL A 252 17.07 6.91 -18.86
C VAL A 252 18.33 7.55 -19.44
N HIS A 253 18.88 7.30 -20.65
CA HIS A 253 20.14 7.88 -21.20
C HIS A 253 21.10 8.42 -20.11
N ARG A 254 21.47 7.61 -19.10
CA ARG A 254 21.96 8.12 -17.80
C ARG A 254 23.44 8.50 -17.84
N ASP A 255 24.09 8.17 -18.94
CA ASP A 255 25.50 7.78 -18.96
C ASP A 255 26.32 8.65 -19.94
N ILE A 256 25.82 9.84 -20.27
CA ILE A 256 26.55 10.89 -21.00
C ILE A 256 26.74 12.06 -20.04
N ASP A 257 27.96 12.62 -19.97
CA ASP A 257 28.17 13.90 -19.28
C ASP A 257 27.56 15.03 -20.12
N ILE A 258 26.56 15.71 -19.56
CA ILE A 258 25.90 16.84 -20.20
C ILE A 258 25.50 17.86 -19.14
N SER A 259 25.56 19.15 -19.52
CA SER A 259 24.96 20.26 -18.77
C SER A 259 23.61 19.85 -18.18
N ILE A 260 23.33 20.24 -16.93
CA ILE A 260 22.14 19.77 -16.22
C ILE A 260 20.86 20.01 -17.03
N ASP A 261 20.70 21.16 -17.70
CA ASP A 261 19.55 21.46 -18.59
C ASP A 261 19.56 20.72 -19.95
N ARG A 262 20.40 19.68 -20.10
CA ARG A 262 20.49 18.74 -21.24
C ARG A 262 20.58 17.28 -20.79
N VAL A 263 21.12 16.99 -19.60
CA VAL A 263 20.84 15.76 -18.87
C VAL A 263 19.34 15.71 -18.61
N ILE A 264 18.79 16.75 -17.98
CA ILE A 264 17.35 16.95 -17.75
C ILE A 264 16.55 16.99 -19.07
N ASP A 265 17.21 17.18 -20.22
CA ASP A 265 16.60 17.29 -21.56
C ASP A 265 17.07 16.24 -22.61
N SER A 266 17.50 15.06 -22.18
CA SER A 266 17.65 13.88 -23.08
C SER A 266 17.34 12.56 -22.36
N GLN A 267 17.79 12.48 -21.11
CA GLN A 267 17.66 11.40 -20.16
C GLN A 267 16.25 10.74 -20.15
N LEU A 268 15.14 11.41 -19.81
CA LEU A 268 13.76 10.84 -19.72
C LEU A 268 13.11 10.76 -21.09
N GLN A 269 13.66 11.36 -22.15
CA GLN A 269 12.96 11.36 -23.43
C GLN A 269 12.80 9.92 -23.86
N ASN A 270 13.93 9.21 -23.87
CA ASN A 270 14.00 7.79 -24.10
C ASN A 270 13.37 6.97 -22.94
N TYR A 271 13.21 7.49 -21.71
CA TYR A 271 12.54 6.73 -20.63
C TYR A 271 11.03 6.76 -20.79
N LEU A 272 10.41 7.93 -20.92
CA LEU A 272 8.98 8.03 -21.15
C LEU A 272 8.65 7.49 -22.53
N MET A 273 9.46 7.75 -23.55
CA MET A 273 9.32 7.08 -24.84
C MET A 273 9.51 5.56 -24.71
N TRP A 274 10.39 5.04 -23.85
CA TRP A 274 10.52 3.60 -23.61
C TRP A 274 9.38 3.02 -22.80
N GLN A 275 8.84 3.69 -21.77
CA GLN A 275 7.64 3.22 -21.07
C GLN A 275 6.41 3.28 -21.99
N VAL A 276 6.30 4.31 -22.83
CA VAL A 276 5.30 4.43 -23.90
C VAL A 276 5.46 3.29 -24.90
N VAL A 277 6.64 3.13 -25.50
CA VAL A 277 6.95 2.03 -26.46
C VAL A 277 6.68 0.67 -25.82
N LYS A 278 7.17 0.41 -24.60
CA LYS A 278 6.92 -0.82 -23.84
C LYS A 278 5.41 -1.06 -23.61
N SER A 279 4.66 -0.02 -23.27
CA SER A 279 3.19 -0.10 -23.08
C SER A 279 2.44 -0.33 -24.40
N PHE A 280 3.01 0.05 -25.55
CA PHE A 280 2.40 -0.14 -26.86
C PHE A 280 3.05 -1.27 -27.69
N ILE A 281 4.10 -1.96 -27.22
CA ILE A 281 4.84 -2.96 -28.00
C ILE A 281 3.92 -4.05 -28.54
N SER A 282 2.91 -4.49 -27.77
CA SER A 282 1.91 -5.49 -28.18
C SER A 282 1.00 -5.03 -29.31
N THR A 283 0.84 -3.71 -29.50
CA THR A 283 0.02 -3.11 -30.56
C THR A 283 0.78 -2.86 -31.87
N LEU A 284 2.12 -2.93 -31.84
CA LEU A 284 3.00 -2.68 -32.97
C LEU A 284 3.17 -3.93 -33.88
N PRO A 285 3.77 -3.79 -35.08
CA PRO A 285 4.04 -4.92 -35.98
C PRO A 285 4.87 -6.04 -35.35
N LYS A 286 4.82 -7.24 -35.98
CA LYS A 286 5.40 -8.50 -35.46
C LYS A 286 6.84 -8.37 -34.94
N SER A 287 7.71 -7.61 -35.62
CA SER A 287 9.11 -7.38 -35.22
C SER A 287 9.24 -6.75 -33.82
N PHE A 288 8.40 -5.77 -33.48
CA PHE A 288 8.39 -5.14 -32.16
C PHE A 288 7.86 -6.11 -31.09
N ARG A 289 6.82 -6.89 -31.43
CA ARG A 289 6.25 -7.92 -30.53
C ARG A 289 7.26 -9.04 -30.23
N ASP A 290 8.00 -9.48 -31.23
CA ASP A 290 9.04 -10.50 -31.07
C ASP A 290 10.23 -9.98 -30.25
N ALA A 291 10.66 -8.72 -30.41
CA ALA A 291 11.62 -8.09 -29.51
C ALA A 291 11.09 -8.03 -28.06
N GLY A 292 9.79 -7.72 -27.88
CA GLY A 292 9.12 -7.78 -26.58
C GLY A 292 9.12 -9.16 -25.93
N LYS A 293 9.04 -10.24 -26.72
CA LYS A 293 9.13 -11.63 -26.21
C LYS A 293 10.49 -11.94 -25.59
N ILE A 294 11.59 -11.40 -26.12
CA ILE A 294 12.94 -11.61 -25.56
C ILE A 294 12.98 -11.10 -24.11
N LEU A 295 12.48 -9.88 -23.88
CA LEU A 295 12.38 -9.30 -22.54
C LEU A 295 11.38 -10.06 -21.66
N ARG A 296 10.21 -10.47 -22.20
CA ARG A 296 9.22 -11.25 -21.45
C ARG A 296 9.77 -12.61 -21.01
N LYS A 297 10.52 -13.31 -21.87
CA LYS A 297 11.19 -14.57 -21.54
C LYS A 297 12.26 -14.39 -20.46
N ALA A 298 13.08 -13.34 -20.57
CA ALA A 298 14.12 -13.05 -19.58
C ALA A 298 13.54 -12.68 -18.18
N LEU A 299 12.34 -12.10 -18.12
CA LEU A 299 11.69 -11.70 -16.87
C LEU A 299 10.75 -12.76 -16.28
N LEU A 300 10.11 -13.59 -17.11
CA LEU A 300 9.01 -14.50 -16.70
C LEU A 300 9.24 -15.97 -17.12
N GLY A 301 10.44 -16.33 -17.58
CA GLY A 301 10.83 -17.69 -18.00
C GLY A 301 10.08 -18.28 -19.21
N THR A 302 9.07 -17.60 -19.73
CA THR A 302 8.03 -18.20 -20.60
C THR A 302 8.21 -17.87 -22.09
N ASP A 303 8.37 -18.91 -22.91
CA ASP A 303 8.37 -18.84 -24.38
C ASP A 303 6.94 -18.64 -24.94
N TYR A 304 6.33 -17.49 -24.63
CA TYR A 304 4.92 -17.27 -24.96
C TYR A 304 4.69 -16.94 -26.44
N THR A 305 4.19 -17.92 -27.18
CA THR A 305 3.64 -17.78 -28.54
C THR A 305 2.13 -17.61 -28.49
N GLU A 306 1.70 -16.38 -28.24
CA GLU A 306 0.28 -16.03 -28.19
C GLU A 306 -0.38 -16.16 -29.57
N GLU A 307 -1.42 -16.99 -29.67
CA GLU A 307 -2.28 -17.02 -30.86
C GLU A 307 -2.94 -15.66 -31.02
N VAL A 308 -2.79 -15.01 -32.18
CA VAL A 308 -3.18 -13.60 -32.38
C VAL A 308 -4.66 -13.35 -32.03
N TRP A 309 -5.54 -14.32 -32.29
CA TRP A 309 -6.95 -14.22 -31.94
C TRP A 309 -7.20 -14.17 -30.42
N ARG A 310 -6.41 -14.89 -29.60
CA ARG A 310 -6.51 -14.85 -28.13
C ARG A 310 -6.09 -13.49 -27.59
N TYR A 311 -4.96 -12.96 -28.10
CA TYR A 311 -4.51 -11.62 -27.77
C TYR A 311 -5.59 -10.58 -28.08
N CYS A 312 -6.15 -10.62 -29.30
CA CYS A 312 -7.22 -9.69 -29.69
C CYS A 312 -8.49 -9.83 -28.84
N VAL A 313 -8.88 -11.05 -28.43
CA VAL A 313 -10.03 -11.25 -27.52
C VAL A 313 -9.72 -10.69 -26.12
N GLY A 314 -8.53 -10.93 -25.57
CA GLY A 314 -8.12 -10.42 -24.26
C GLY A 314 -8.00 -8.89 -24.22
N ASP A 315 -7.39 -8.29 -25.24
CA ASP A 315 -7.27 -6.83 -25.42
C ASP A 315 -8.67 -6.19 -25.58
N THR A 316 -9.54 -6.79 -26.40
CA THR A 316 -10.93 -6.31 -26.58
C THR A 316 -11.74 -6.44 -25.29
N ASN A 317 -11.58 -7.51 -24.51
CA ASN A 317 -12.26 -7.63 -23.21
C ASN A 317 -11.70 -6.67 -22.15
N SER A 318 -10.42 -6.30 -22.23
CA SER A 318 -9.78 -5.33 -21.34
C SER A 318 -10.27 -3.90 -21.59
N ILE A 319 -10.67 -3.58 -22.83
CA ILE A 319 -11.11 -2.25 -23.26
C ILE A 319 -12.65 -2.13 -23.30
N LEU A 320 -13.32 -3.07 -23.96
CA LEU A 320 -14.76 -3.11 -24.23
C LEU A 320 -15.48 -4.15 -23.33
N GLY A 321 -14.94 -4.42 -22.14
CA GLY A 321 -15.36 -5.52 -21.28
C GLY A 321 -16.85 -5.58 -20.90
N PHE A 322 -17.57 -4.46 -20.85
CA PHE A 322 -19.02 -4.47 -20.63
C PHE A 322 -19.80 -4.84 -21.89
N ALA A 323 -19.31 -4.49 -23.08
CA ALA A 323 -19.89 -4.91 -24.36
C ALA A 323 -19.58 -6.39 -24.66
N VAL A 324 -18.34 -6.82 -24.45
CA VAL A 324 -17.95 -8.25 -24.51
C VAL A 324 -18.72 -9.05 -23.47
N GLY A 325 -18.85 -8.53 -22.25
CA GLY A 325 -19.67 -9.10 -21.18
C GLY A 325 -21.14 -9.27 -21.56
N SER A 326 -21.74 -8.30 -22.26
CA SER A 326 -23.13 -8.41 -22.76
C SER A 326 -23.30 -9.58 -23.74
N LEU A 327 -22.34 -9.75 -24.66
CA LEU A 327 -22.32 -10.88 -25.60
C LEU A 327 -22.08 -12.23 -24.91
N PHE A 328 -21.16 -12.26 -23.92
CA PHE A 328 -20.85 -13.45 -23.13
C PHE A 328 -22.07 -13.90 -22.31
N VAL A 329 -22.62 -13.02 -21.47
CA VAL A 329 -23.76 -13.29 -20.58
C VAL A 329 -24.96 -13.82 -21.37
N ARG A 330 -25.32 -13.18 -22.48
CA ARG A 330 -26.42 -13.63 -23.37
C ARG A 330 -26.20 -15.02 -24.00
N LYS A 331 -24.98 -15.55 -23.94
CA LYS A 331 -24.58 -16.85 -24.54
C LYS A 331 -24.32 -17.95 -23.51
N THR A 332 -23.90 -17.60 -22.29
CA THR A 332 -23.41 -18.56 -21.27
C THR A 332 -24.18 -18.54 -19.95
N PHE A 333 -24.92 -17.47 -19.65
CA PHE A 333 -25.45 -17.24 -18.30
C PHE A 333 -26.98 -17.32 -18.27
N HIS A 334 -27.51 -18.23 -17.45
CA HIS A 334 -28.94 -18.45 -17.25
C HIS A 334 -29.40 -17.90 -15.89
N GLU A 335 -30.65 -17.41 -15.80
CA GLU A 335 -31.17 -16.78 -14.57
C GLU A 335 -31.22 -17.76 -13.38
N GLU A 336 -31.43 -19.04 -13.64
CA GLU A 336 -31.37 -20.11 -12.63
C GLU A 336 -29.99 -20.20 -11.96
N SER A 337 -28.90 -20.07 -12.74
CA SER A 337 -27.53 -20.04 -12.21
C SER A 337 -27.32 -18.91 -11.21
N LYS A 338 -27.95 -17.76 -11.43
CA LYS A 338 -27.88 -16.60 -10.52
C LYS A 338 -28.58 -16.89 -9.20
N GLN A 339 -29.78 -17.45 -9.24
CA GLN A 339 -30.57 -17.73 -8.03
C GLN A 339 -29.90 -18.79 -7.14
N ILE A 340 -29.34 -19.84 -7.75
CA ILE A 340 -28.60 -20.88 -7.03
C ILE A 340 -27.29 -20.31 -6.44
N ALA A 341 -26.55 -19.48 -7.19
CA ALA A 341 -25.38 -18.79 -6.68
C ALA A 341 -25.73 -17.82 -5.52
N GLU A 342 -26.85 -17.11 -5.60
CA GLU A 342 -27.34 -16.24 -4.51
C GLU A 342 -27.71 -17.02 -3.24
N GLU A 343 -28.31 -18.20 -3.32
CA GLU A 343 -28.59 -19.04 -2.14
C GLU A 343 -27.30 -19.60 -1.52
N MET A 344 -26.35 -20.02 -2.35
CA MET A 344 -25.03 -20.46 -1.89
C MET A 344 -24.28 -19.32 -1.19
N ILE A 345 -24.22 -18.12 -1.80
CA ILE A 345 -23.57 -16.94 -1.21
C ILE A 345 -24.19 -16.56 0.13
N ARG A 346 -25.53 -16.58 0.22
CA ARG A 346 -26.26 -16.36 1.47
C ARG A 346 -25.88 -17.41 2.52
N SER A 347 -25.86 -18.68 2.14
CA SER A 347 -25.52 -19.80 3.04
C SER A 347 -24.07 -19.75 3.54
N VAL A 348 -23.10 -19.31 2.73
CA VAL A 348 -21.71 -19.07 3.16
C VAL A 348 -21.62 -17.86 4.08
N ARG A 349 -22.33 -16.75 3.79
CA ARG A 349 -22.40 -15.58 4.68
C ARG A 349 -23.01 -15.92 6.04
N ASP A 350 -24.07 -16.74 6.07
CA ASP A 350 -24.71 -17.22 7.31
C ASP A 350 -23.80 -18.16 8.12
N ALA A 351 -22.98 -18.97 7.43
CA ALA A 351 -21.96 -19.80 8.07
C ALA A 351 -20.86 -18.95 8.72
N PHE A 352 -20.35 -17.95 7.98
CA PHE A 352 -19.33 -17.01 8.43
C PHE A 352 -19.82 -16.17 9.63
N ILE A 353 -21.00 -15.55 9.52
CA ILE A 353 -21.65 -14.79 10.60
C ILE A 353 -21.86 -15.68 11.83
N GLY A 354 -22.36 -16.90 11.62
CA GLY A 354 -22.59 -17.88 12.67
C GLY A 354 -21.32 -18.49 13.28
N ASN A 355 -20.12 -18.07 12.88
CA ASN A 355 -18.85 -18.46 13.50
C ASN A 355 -18.31 -17.39 14.47
N PHE A 356 -18.71 -16.10 14.35
CA PHE A 356 -18.25 -15.02 15.25
C PHE A 356 -18.39 -15.35 16.75
N PRO A 357 -19.51 -15.92 17.25
CA PRO A 357 -19.65 -16.24 18.68
C PRO A 357 -18.60 -17.22 19.23
N SER A 358 -17.99 -18.06 18.38
CA SER A 358 -16.90 -18.97 18.79
C SER A 358 -15.52 -18.32 18.85
N LEU A 359 -15.37 -17.06 18.41
CA LEU A 359 -14.08 -16.36 18.40
C LEU A 359 -13.78 -15.79 19.79
N THR A 360 -13.30 -16.67 20.67
CA THR A 360 -12.90 -16.38 22.07
C THR A 360 -11.70 -15.44 22.19
N TRP A 361 -10.97 -15.20 21.09
CA TRP A 361 -9.83 -14.28 21.06
C TRP A 361 -10.23 -12.83 20.80
N MET A 362 -11.44 -12.57 20.33
CA MET A 362 -12.02 -11.23 20.24
C MET A 362 -12.80 -10.92 21.52
N ASP A 363 -12.96 -9.64 21.87
CA ASP A 363 -13.99 -9.24 22.83
C ASP A 363 -15.39 -9.19 22.19
N GLU A 364 -16.42 -9.02 23.00
CA GLU A 364 -17.83 -8.99 22.57
C GLU A 364 -18.15 -7.82 21.64
N LYS A 365 -17.69 -6.61 21.96
CA LYS A 365 -17.94 -5.41 21.16
C LYS A 365 -17.26 -5.50 19.79
N THR A 366 -16.04 -6.04 19.72
CA THR A 366 -15.36 -6.25 18.44
C THR A 366 -15.99 -7.41 17.63
N ARG A 367 -16.50 -8.48 18.28
CA ARG A 367 -17.30 -9.51 17.60
C ARG A 367 -18.57 -8.93 16.97
N ASP A 368 -19.33 -8.12 17.71
CA ASP A 368 -20.58 -7.55 17.20
C ASP A 368 -20.34 -6.53 16.09
N ALA A 369 -19.32 -5.68 16.20
CA ALA A 369 -18.92 -4.80 15.11
C ALA A 369 -18.49 -5.57 13.84
N ALA A 370 -17.80 -6.72 14.00
CA ALA A 370 -17.39 -7.55 12.88
C ALA A 370 -18.58 -8.29 12.23
N LYS A 371 -19.54 -8.73 13.05
CA LYS A 371 -20.83 -9.26 12.61
C LYS A 371 -21.65 -8.22 11.85
N GLU A 372 -21.74 -6.98 12.35
CA GLU A 372 -22.37 -5.87 11.61
C GLU A 372 -21.69 -5.62 10.26
N LYS A 373 -20.35 -5.65 10.21
CA LYS A 373 -19.60 -5.52 8.95
C LYS A 373 -19.95 -6.64 7.97
N ALA A 374 -19.97 -7.89 8.41
CA ALA A 374 -20.29 -9.05 7.58
C ALA A 374 -21.73 -9.03 7.05
N ILE A 375 -22.68 -8.54 7.86
CA ILE A 375 -24.08 -8.30 7.43
C ILE A 375 -24.16 -7.19 6.38
N ALA A 376 -23.33 -6.14 6.51
CA ALA A 376 -23.28 -5.02 5.59
C ALA A 376 -22.51 -5.28 4.26
N ILE A 377 -21.92 -6.47 4.08
CA ILE A 377 -21.24 -6.82 2.81
C ILE A 377 -22.28 -6.92 1.69
N THR A 378 -22.18 -6.03 0.71
CA THR A 378 -22.96 -6.12 -0.53
C THR A 378 -22.35 -7.14 -1.47
N SER A 379 -23.18 -7.85 -2.25
CA SER A 379 -22.72 -8.85 -3.22
C SER A 379 -23.25 -8.54 -4.62
N MET A 380 -22.37 -8.53 -5.62
CA MET A 380 -22.73 -8.38 -7.05
C MET A 380 -22.37 -9.66 -7.81
N ILE A 381 -23.29 -10.17 -8.63
CA ILE A 381 -23.24 -11.55 -9.15
C ILE A 381 -23.56 -11.53 -10.65
N GLY A 382 -22.74 -12.22 -11.45
CA GLY A 382 -22.86 -12.28 -12.91
C GLY A 382 -22.39 -11.00 -13.59
N PHE A 383 -23.23 -9.95 -13.58
CA PHE A 383 -23.05 -8.76 -14.39
C PHE A 383 -23.88 -7.56 -13.87
N PRO A 384 -23.54 -6.31 -14.25
CA PRO A 384 -24.41 -5.16 -14.02
C PRO A 384 -25.55 -5.10 -15.05
N ASP A 385 -26.79 -4.92 -14.59
CA ASP A 385 -28.02 -4.95 -15.41
C ASP A 385 -27.98 -4.04 -16.66
N PHE A 386 -27.24 -2.92 -16.60
CA PHE A 386 -27.19 -1.95 -17.69
C PHE A 386 -26.64 -2.53 -19.00
N ILE A 387 -25.80 -3.57 -18.96
CA ILE A 387 -25.18 -4.14 -20.18
C ILE A 387 -26.16 -4.91 -21.04
N LEU A 388 -27.27 -5.39 -20.48
CA LEU A 388 -28.31 -6.08 -21.25
C LEU A 388 -29.22 -5.10 -21.99
N ASN A 389 -29.36 -3.88 -21.49
CA ASN A 389 -30.07 -2.79 -22.16
C ASN A 389 -29.13 -2.12 -23.19
N LYS A 390 -29.52 -2.16 -24.47
CA LYS A 390 -28.70 -1.61 -25.56
C LYS A 390 -28.39 -0.13 -25.37
N ASP A 391 -29.41 0.68 -25.09
CA ASP A 391 -29.29 2.14 -25.11
C ASP A 391 -28.38 2.65 -23.99
N LYS A 392 -28.41 2.01 -22.80
CA LYS A 392 -27.49 2.27 -21.69
C LYS A 392 -26.04 1.85 -21.99
N LEU A 393 -25.86 0.74 -22.72
CA LEU A 393 -24.53 0.27 -23.13
C LEU A 393 -23.92 1.16 -24.22
N ASP A 394 -24.73 1.58 -25.19
CA ASP A 394 -24.33 2.54 -26.24
C ASP A 394 -23.99 3.92 -25.62
N GLU A 395 -24.80 4.41 -24.68
CA GLU A 395 -24.56 5.66 -23.93
C GLU A 395 -23.27 5.58 -23.07
N TYR A 396 -22.96 4.43 -22.47
CA TYR A 396 -21.70 4.23 -21.73
C TYR A 396 -20.47 4.40 -22.65
N TYR A 397 -20.52 3.85 -23.87
CA TYR A 397 -19.40 3.86 -24.83
C TYR A 397 -19.43 5.02 -25.84
N LYS A 398 -20.41 5.94 -25.79
CA LYS A 398 -20.59 7.01 -26.79
C LYS A 398 -19.36 7.88 -27.08
N ASP A 399 -18.52 8.12 -26.07
CA ASP A 399 -17.30 8.93 -26.14
C ASP A 399 -16.12 8.16 -26.78
N LEU A 400 -16.29 6.88 -27.14
CA LEU A 400 -15.26 5.98 -27.68
C LEU A 400 -15.58 5.57 -29.12
N HIS A 401 -14.75 6.01 -30.06
CA HIS A 401 -14.87 5.64 -31.47
C HIS A 401 -13.75 4.66 -31.85
N VAL A 402 -14.11 3.54 -32.46
CA VAL A 402 -13.19 2.49 -32.91
C VAL A 402 -13.21 2.44 -34.43
N ILE A 403 -12.05 2.47 -35.08
CA ILE A 403 -11.91 2.42 -36.55
C ILE A 403 -11.11 1.17 -36.92
N GLU A 404 -11.72 0.25 -37.67
CA GLU A 404 -11.20 -1.09 -37.95
C GLU A 404 -9.73 -1.11 -38.39
N SER A 405 -9.35 -0.24 -39.34
CA SER A 405 -8.00 -0.15 -39.91
C SER A 405 -6.96 0.57 -39.02
N GLU A 406 -7.31 0.99 -37.80
CA GLU A 406 -6.49 1.89 -36.98
C GLU A 406 -6.15 1.38 -35.56
N TYR A 407 -5.90 0.08 -35.39
CA TYR A 407 -5.71 -0.57 -34.07
C TYR A 407 -4.90 0.25 -33.04
N PHE A 408 -3.68 0.69 -33.36
CA PHE A 408 -2.85 1.52 -32.46
C PHE A 408 -3.54 2.83 -32.02
N LYS A 409 -4.23 3.52 -32.92
CA LYS A 409 -5.00 4.73 -32.59
C LYS A 409 -6.25 4.39 -31.77
N ASN A 410 -6.85 3.21 -31.95
CA ASN A 410 -7.96 2.75 -31.11
C ASN A 410 -7.49 2.50 -29.67
N THR A 411 -6.30 1.92 -29.45
CA THR A 411 -5.71 1.81 -28.10
C THR A 411 -5.49 3.20 -27.48
N LEU A 412 -5.01 4.18 -28.25
CA LEU A 412 -4.89 5.57 -27.78
C LEU A 412 -6.25 6.21 -27.42
N ARG A 413 -7.29 6.02 -28.25
CA ARG A 413 -8.66 6.50 -27.99
C ARG A 413 -9.24 5.84 -26.73
N SER A 414 -9.01 4.55 -26.56
CA SER A 414 -9.45 3.76 -25.40
C SER A 414 -8.79 4.22 -24.10
N ASN A 415 -7.48 4.47 -24.13
CA ASN A 415 -6.74 5.04 -23.00
C ASN A 415 -7.25 6.45 -22.65
N GLN A 416 -7.52 7.30 -23.66
CA GLN A 416 -8.13 8.62 -23.43
C GLN A 416 -9.55 8.54 -22.87
N PHE A 417 -10.37 7.58 -23.34
CA PHE A 417 -11.71 7.32 -22.81
C PHE A 417 -11.66 6.90 -21.33
N SER A 418 -10.87 5.87 -21.00
CA SER A 418 -10.70 5.39 -19.62
C SER A 418 -10.26 6.51 -18.68
N GLN A 419 -9.24 7.28 -19.05
CA GLN A 419 -8.77 8.42 -18.24
C GLN A 419 -9.84 9.52 -18.11
N ARG A 420 -10.66 9.78 -19.13
CA ARG A 420 -11.79 10.72 -19.03
C ARG A 420 -12.87 10.22 -18.07
N GLN A 421 -13.23 8.93 -18.09
CA GLN A 421 -14.21 8.39 -17.13
C GLN A 421 -13.68 8.47 -15.69
N ASN A 422 -12.43 8.07 -15.46
CA ASN A 422 -11.78 8.18 -14.15
C ASN A 422 -11.74 9.64 -13.63
N LEU A 423 -11.56 10.62 -14.52
CA LEU A 423 -11.56 12.05 -14.16
C LEU A 423 -12.97 12.62 -13.96
N LYS A 424 -14.02 12.08 -14.60
CA LYS A 424 -15.43 12.47 -14.33
C LYS A 424 -15.86 12.10 -12.91
N ASN A 425 -15.29 11.03 -12.33
CA ASN A 425 -15.57 10.61 -10.95
C ASN A 425 -14.94 11.54 -9.88
N LEU A 426 -14.11 12.54 -10.25
CA LEU A 426 -13.40 13.39 -9.29
C LEU A 426 -14.29 14.50 -8.69
N GLY A 427 -14.77 14.27 -7.46
CA GLY A 427 -15.61 15.20 -6.71
C GLY A 427 -17.07 14.75 -6.59
N GLU A 428 -17.44 13.71 -7.33
CA GLU A 428 -18.72 13.01 -7.25
C GLU A 428 -18.73 11.98 -6.11
N PRO A 429 -19.90 11.56 -5.61
CA PRO A 429 -20.00 10.49 -4.62
C PRO A 429 -19.63 9.13 -5.22
N VAL A 430 -19.01 8.26 -4.41
CA VAL A 430 -18.55 6.93 -4.84
C VAL A 430 -19.74 6.05 -5.26
N ASN A 431 -19.79 5.67 -6.54
CA ASN A 431 -20.81 4.76 -7.04
C ASN A 431 -20.56 3.32 -6.56
N LYS A 432 -21.37 2.82 -5.62
CA LYS A 432 -21.31 1.43 -5.14
C LYS A 432 -21.89 0.40 -6.11
N THR A 433 -22.44 0.78 -7.27
CA THR A 433 -22.88 -0.15 -8.33
C THR A 433 -21.88 -0.30 -9.48
N GLU A 434 -20.73 0.38 -9.41
CA GLU A 434 -19.67 0.33 -10.42
C GLU A 434 -18.77 -0.89 -10.22
N TRP A 435 -18.57 -1.69 -11.28
CA TRP A 435 -17.77 -2.92 -11.27
C TRP A 435 -16.31 -2.63 -11.64
N GLY A 436 -15.37 -3.26 -10.93
CA GLY A 436 -13.94 -3.19 -11.21
C GLY A 436 -13.43 -4.24 -12.21
N MET A 437 -14.24 -5.25 -12.53
CA MET A 437 -13.92 -6.29 -13.53
C MET A 437 -15.04 -6.47 -14.56
N PRO A 438 -14.71 -6.73 -15.84
CA PRO A 438 -15.66 -7.18 -16.85
C PRO A 438 -16.42 -8.47 -16.46
N PRO A 439 -17.69 -8.65 -16.86
CA PRO A 439 -18.46 -9.87 -16.60
C PRO A 439 -17.84 -11.17 -17.14
N ALA A 440 -17.05 -11.09 -18.22
CA ALA A 440 -16.41 -12.25 -18.86
C ALA A 440 -15.07 -12.65 -18.20
N THR A 441 -14.67 -12.00 -17.09
CA THR A 441 -13.44 -12.32 -16.36
C THR A 441 -13.61 -13.57 -15.50
N VAL A 442 -12.63 -14.48 -15.55
CA VAL A 442 -12.57 -15.66 -14.67
C VAL A 442 -11.78 -15.29 -13.40
N ASN A 443 -12.41 -14.54 -12.50
CA ASN A 443 -11.87 -14.17 -11.19
C ASN A 443 -13.02 -13.72 -10.26
N ALA A 444 -12.74 -13.44 -8.99
CA ALA A 444 -13.60 -12.71 -8.07
C ALA A 444 -12.84 -11.50 -7.48
N TYR A 445 -13.50 -10.65 -6.67
CA TYR A 445 -12.81 -9.68 -5.81
C TYR A 445 -13.68 -9.09 -4.68
N TYR A 446 -13.02 -8.66 -3.60
CA TYR A 446 -13.54 -7.79 -2.55
C TYR A 446 -13.04 -6.34 -2.74
N THR A 447 -13.83 -5.35 -2.30
CA THR A 447 -13.42 -3.94 -2.29
C THR A 447 -13.66 -3.33 -0.90
N PRO A 448 -12.60 -3.06 -0.11
CA PRO A 448 -12.74 -2.49 1.23
C PRO A 448 -13.53 -1.18 1.27
N ASN A 449 -13.22 -0.23 0.38
CA ASN A 449 -13.89 1.07 0.28
C ASN A 449 -15.39 0.99 -0.07
N LYS A 450 -15.87 -0.15 -0.60
CA LYS A 450 -17.29 -0.37 -0.90
C LYS A 450 -17.98 -1.28 0.13
N ASN A 451 -17.22 -2.05 0.92
CA ASN A 451 -17.67 -3.21 1.69
C ASN A 451 -18.50 -4.17 0.81
N GLN A 452 -17.84 -4.71 -0.21
CA GLN A 452 -18.50 -5.35 -1.36
C GLN A 452 -17.67 -6.51 -1.91
N ILE A 453 -18.33 -7.64 -2.19
CA ILE A 453 -17.80 -8.81 -2.89
C ILE A 453 -18.43 -8.93 -4.28
N VAL A 454 -17.68 -9.33 -5.30
CA VAL A 454 -18.14 -9.36 -6.69
C VAL A 454 -17.70 -10.63 -7.41
N PHE A 455 -18.66 -11.28 -8.06
CA PHE A 455 -18.49 -12.55 -8.78
C PHE A 455 -18.96 -12.40 -10.24
N PRO A 456 -18.07 -12.01 -11.17
CA PRO A 456 -18.32 -12.01 -12.62
C PRO A 456 -18.89 -13.33 -13.15
N ALA A 457 -19.70 -13.26 -14.21
CA ALA A 457 -20.25 -14.44 -14.88
C ALA A 457 -19.16 -15.42 -15.37
N GLY A 458 -17.94 -14.94 -15.64
CA GLY A 458 -16.80 -15.75 -16.05
C GLY A 458 -16.25 -16.71 -14.98
N ILE A 459 -16.48 -16.50 -13.68
CA ILE A 459 -16.11 -17.49 -12.65
C ILE A 459 -17.27 -18.45 -12.31
N LEU A 460 -18.50 -18.11 -12.69
CA LEU A 460 -19.72 -18.90 -12.42
C LEU A 460 -19.92 -20.03 -13.45
N GLN A 461 -18.85 -20.82 -13.65
CA GLN A 461 -18.77 -21.97 -14.57
C GLN A 461 -17.81 -23.03 -14.01
N LYS A 462 -17.67 -24.18 -14.70
CA LYS A 462 -16.77 -25.28 -14.32
C LYS A 462 -15.29 -24.83 -14.30
N PRO A 463 -14.47 -25.29 -13.34
CA PRO A 463 -14.80 -26.27 -12.29
C PRO A 463 -15.59 -25.68 -11.11
N PHE A 464 -15.54 -24.36 -10.88
CA PHE A 464 -16.06 -23.71 -9.67
C PHE A 464 -17.57 -23.91 -9.44
N PHE A 465 -18.39 -23.82 -10.49
CA PHE A 465 -19.84 -23.83 -10.38
C PHE A 465 -20.55 -24.49 -11.59
N ASP A 466 -21.53 -25.34 -11.33
CA ASP A 466 -22.51 -25.83 -12.31
C ASP A 466 -23.82 -26.24 -11.62
N VAL A 467 -24.96 -25.83 -12.18
CA VAL A 467 -26.30 -26.05 -11.59
C VAL A 467 -26.73 -27.52 -11.50
N THR A 468 -26.06 -28.42 -12.23
CA THR A 468 -26.28 -29.88 -12.22
C THR A 468 -25.23 -30.64 -11.38
N ALA A 469 -24.18 -29.98 -10.91
CA ALA A 469 -23.15 -30.60 -10.08
C ALA A 469 -23.67 -30.89 -8.65
N PRO A 470 -23.15 -31.94 -7.98
CA PRO A 470 -23.43 -32.17 -6.57
C PRO A 470 -23.09 -30.94 -5.72
N PRO A 471 -23.92 -30.56 -4.73
CA PRO A 471 -23.66 -29.44 -3.83
C PRO A 471 -22.28 -29.48 -3.17
N SER A 472 -21.75 -30.67 -2.85
CA SER A 472 -20.37 -30.83 -2.38
C SER A 472 -19.31 -30.23 -3.32
N LEU A 473 -19.46 -30.34 -4.65
CA LEU A 473 -18.55 -29.71 -5.61
C LEU A 473 -18.76 -28.18 -5.65
N ASN A 474 -20.00 -27.72 -5.80
CA ASN A 474 -20.31 -26.28 -5.89
C ASN A 474 -19.87 -25.52 -4.63
N PHE A 475 -20.04 -26.10 -3.44
CA PHE A 475 -19.52 -25.52 -2.20
C PHE A 475 -17.99 -25.63 -2.08
N GLY A 476 -17.36 -26.69 -2.63
CA GLY A 476 -15.90 -26.89 -2.60
C GLY A 476 -15.13 -25.99 -3.58
N GLY A 477 -15.71 -25.68 -4.73
CA GLY A 477 -15.21 -24.68 -5.68
C GLY A 477 -15.71 -23.27 -5.33
N MET A 478 -16.79 -22.84 -5.97
CA MET A 478 -17.32 -21.47 -5.85
C MET A 478 -17.69 -21.09 -4.41
N GLY A 479 -18.17 -22.02 -3.58
CA GLY A 479 -18.44 -21.75 -2.16
C GLY A 479 -17.20 -21.34 -1.37
N VAL A 480 -16.03 -21.93 -1.65
CA VAL A 480 -14.74 -21.53 -1.06
C VAL A 480 -14.33 -20.14 -1.54
N VAL A 481 -14.46 -19.86 -2.84
CA VAL A 481 -14.19 -18.53 -3.40
C VAL A 481 -15.08 -17.47 -2.74
N VAL A 482 -16.37 -17.73 -2.51
CA VAL A 482 -17.24 -16.81 -1.77
C VAL A 482 -16.75 -16.62 -0.33
N GLY A 483 -16.30 -17.68 0.33
CA GLY A 483 -15.74 -17.62 1.67
C GLY A 483 -14.44 -16.80 1.74
N HIS A 484 -13.59 -16.91 0.72
CA HIS A 484 -12.34 -16.17 0.56
C HIS A 484 -12.63 -14.66 0.46
N GLU A 485 -13.52 -14.26 -0.44
CA GLU A 485 -13.94 -12.85 -0.60
C GLU A 485 -14.65 -12.28 0.64
N LEU A 486 -15.41 -13.09 1.38
CA LEU A 486 -15.98 -12.70 2.68
C LEU A 486 -14.90 -12.53 3.77
N THR A 487 -13.80 -13.29 3.67
CA THR A 487 -12.71 -13.25 4.63
C THR A 487 -11.77 -12.06 4.39
N HIS A 488 -11.60 -11.61 3.14
CA HIS A 488 -10.92 -10.35 2.81
C HIS A 488 -11.52 -9.12 3.51
N ALA A 489 -12.76 -9.16 3.99
CA ALA A 489 -13.30 -8.11 4.84
C ALA A 489 -12.68 -8.04 6.26
N PHE A 490 -11.85 -9.01 6.63
CA PHE A 490 -11.28 -9.21 7.97
C PHE A 490 -9.81 -9.66 7.97
N ASP A 491 -9.12 -9.63 6.82
CA ASP A 491 -7.69 -9.90 6.70
C ASP A 491 -6.82 -8.74 7.26
N ASP A 492 -5.51 -8.76 7.03
CA ASP A 492 -4.58 -7.77 7.56
C ASP A 492 -4.82 -6.34 7.06
N GLN A 493 -5.46 -6.15 5.90
CA GLN A 493 -5.79 -4.84 5.32
C GLN A 493 -7.28 -4.51 5.46
N GLY A 494 -8.15 -5.47 5.12
CA GLY A 494 -9.59 -5.34 5.16
C GLY A 494 -10.13 -5.05 6.55
N ARG A 495 -9.50 -5.56 7.62
CA ARG A 495 -9.83 -5.21 9.02
C ARG A 495 -9.71 -3.71 9.32
N GLU A 496 -8.95 -2.93 8.54
CA GLU A 496 -8.72 -1.50 8.83
C GLU A 496 -9.89 -0.61 8.38
N PHE A 497 -10.82 -1.18 7.61
CA PHE A 497 -12.02 -0.53 7.10
C PHE A 497 -13.26 -0.96 7.90
N ASP A 498 -14.18 -0.03 8.17
CA ASP A 498 -15.43 -0.34 8.87
C ASP A 498 -16.51 -0.94 7.95
N LYS A 499 -17.74 -1.08 8.46
CA LYS A 499 -18.91 -1.59 7.70
C LYS A 499 -19.37 -0.71 6.54
N ASN A 500 -18.98 0.57 6.50
CA ASN A 500 -19.33 1.52 5.45
C ASN A 500 -18.27 1.56 4.34
N GLY A 501 -17.02 1.22 4.68
CA GLY A 501 -15.83 1.33 3.83
C GLY A 501 -14.86 2.43 4.26
N ASP A 502 -15.02 2.99 5.47
CA ASP A 502 -14.11 4.02 5.99
C ASP A 502 -12.88 3.37 6.64
N MET A 503 -11.66 3.74 6.22
CA MET A 503 -10.42 3.40 6.93
C MET A 503 -10.36 4.17 8.27
N LYS A 504 -10.54 3.46 9.40
CA LYS A 504 -10.45 4.03 10.76
C LYS A 504 -10.37 2.91 11.82
N PRO A 505 -9.73 3.11 12.98
CA PRO A 505 -9.71 2.10 14.04
C PRO A 505 -11.11 1.77 14.58
N TRP A 506 -11.51 0.49 14.52
CA TRP A 506 -12.77 -0.01 15.11
C TRP A 506 -12.58 -1.27 15.99
N TRP A 507 -11.35 -1.77 16.12
CA TRP A 507 -10.95 -2.84 17.07
C TRP A 507 -10.20 -2.23 18.25
N ASN A 508 -10.17 -2.93 19.39
CA ASN A 508 -9.26 -2.59 20.49
C ASN A 508 -7.87 -3.22 20.31
N ASN A 509 -6.87 -2.66 20.99
CA ASN A 509 -5.46 -3.06 20.89
C ASN A 509 -5.22 -4.53 21.28
N GLU A 510 -6.02 -5.07 22.21
CA GLU A 510 -5.91 -6.48 22.61
C GLU A 510 -6.36 -7.43 21.48
N THR A 511 -7.49 -7.14 20.82
CA THR A 511 -7.96 -7.93 19.68
C THR A 511 -7.04 -7.78 18.46
N ILE A 512 -6.48 -6.59 18.23
CA ILE A 512 -5.44 -6.38 17.20
C ILE A 512 -4.19 -7.23 17.50
N THR A 513 -3.72 -7.26 18.75
CA THR A 513 -2.56 -8.07 19.15
C THR A 513 -2.83 -9.57 18.99
N LYS A 514 -4.02 -10.03 19.41
CA LYS A 514 -4.44 -11.44 19.27
C LYS A 514 -4.72 -11.85 17.82
N PHE A 515 -5.06 -10.90 16.94
CA PHE A 515 -5.12 -11.11 15.49
C PHE A 515 -3.72 -11.24 14.90
N GLN A 516 -2.80 -10.33 15.23
CA GLN A 516 -1.43 -10.37 14.71
C GLN A 516 -0.76 -11.70 15.05
N GLN A 517 -0.89 -12.19 16.29
CA GLN A 517 -0.40 -13.52 16.72
C GLN A 517 -0.95 -14.69 15.89
N ARG A 518 -2.13 -14.55 15.27
CA ARG A 518 -2.76 -15.58 14.41
C ARG A 518 -2.34 -15.43 12.95
N ALA A 519 -2.24 -14.19 12.48
CA ALA A 519 -1.68 -13.87 11.17
C ALA A 519 -0.21 -14.31 11.08
N ASP A 520 0.60 -14.03 12.11
CA ASP A 520 2.00 -14.46 12.23
C ASP A 520 2.12 -15.99 12.17
N CYS A 521 1.23 -16.74 12.85
CA CYS A 521 1.21 -18.20 12.79
C CYS A 521 0.94 -18.75 11.37
N ILE A 522 0.09 -18.08 10.59
CA ILE A 522 -0.13 -18.40 9.17
C ILE A 522 1.08 -17.99 8.32
N ALA A 523 1.68 -16.83 8.59
CA ALA A 523 2.88 -16.39 7.90
C ALA A 523 4.07 -17.33 8.14
N ASP A 524 4.25 -17.83 9.37
CA ASP A 524 5.28 -18.81 9.73
C ASP A 524 5.04 -20.16 9.05
N GLN A 525 3.78 -20.64 9.02
CA GLN A 525 3.39 -21.84 8.27
C GLN A 525 3.77 -21.72 6.79
N TYR A 526 3.34 -20.67 6.11
CA TYR A 526 3.61 -20.52 4.67
C TYR A 526 5.09 -20.21 4.39
N SER A 527 5.81 -19.58 5.33
CA SER A 527 7.27 -19.37 5.23
C SER A 527 8.10 -20.65 5.43
N SER A 528 7.46 -21.78 5.77
CA SER A 528 8.09 -23.12 5.78
C SER A 528 8.02 -23.84 4.43
N TYR A 529 7.23 -23.33 3.48
CA TYR A 529 7.06 -23.95 2.17
C TYR A 529 8.12 -23.47 1.17
N SER A 530 8.56 -24.37 0.30
CA SER A 530 9.43 -24.06 -0.83
C SER A 530 8.86 -24.56 -2.16
N VAL A 531 9.21 -23.88 -3.25
CA VAL A 531 8.85 -24.24 -4.62
C VAL A 531 10.10 -24.03 -5.48
N ASN A 532 10.57 -25.08 -6.16
CA ASN A 532 11.82 -25.06 -6.95
C ASN A 532 13.03 -24.51 -6.14
N ASP A 533 13.15 -24.96 -4.89
CA ASP A 533 14.15 -24.53 -3.90
C ASP A 533 14.10 -23.05 -3.45
N GLU A 534 13.15 -22.24 -3.94
CA GLU A 534 12.85 -20.90 -3.42
C GLU A 534 11.80 -20.96 -2.29
N MET A 535 12.04 -20.23 -1.18
CA MET A 535 11.12 -20.18 -0.04
C MET A 535 9.94 -19.21 -0.29
N VAL A 536 8.73 -19.63 0.07
CA VAL A 536 7.52 -18.79 -0.05
C VAL A 536 7.56 -17.66 1.00
N SER A 537 7.30 -16.43 0.58
CA SER A 537 7.23 -15.28 1.48
C SER A 537 5.86 -15.22 2.19
N GLY A 538 5.74 -15.94 3.31
CA GLY A 538 4.47 -16.05 4.06
C GLY A 538 3.94 -14.71 4.62
N LYS A 539 4.81 -13.70 4.79
CA LYS A 539 4.41 -12.32 5.15
C LYS A 539 3.91 -11.50 3.96
N GLN A 540 4.33 -11.82 2.73
CA GLN A 540 3.87 -11.15 1.52
C GLN A 540 2.53 -11.72 1.02
N THR A 541 2.26 -13.00 1.30
CA THR A 541 1.03 -13.71 0.91
C THR A 541 -0.03 -13.72 2.03
N ILE A 542 0.21 -13.03 3.14
CA ILE A 542 -0.52 -13.20 4.41
C ILE A 542 -2.04 -12.98 4.29
N GLY A 543 -2.48 -11.97 3.52
CA GLY A 543 -3.90 -11.67 3.30
C GLY A 543 -4.62 -12.79 2.56
N GLU A 544 -4.06 -13.22 1.41
CA GLU A 544 -4.55 -14.36 0.62
C GLU A 544 -4.59 -15.65 1.46
N ASN A 545 -3.53 -15.93 2.22
CA ASN A 545 -3.44 -17.11 3.08
C ASN A 545 -4.52 -17.10 4.18
N ILE A 546 -4.81 -15.93 4.77
CA ILE A 546 -5.92 -15.73 5.71
C ILE A 546 -7.25 -15.96 5.00
N ALA A 547 -7.42 -15.41 3.79
CA ALA A 547 -8.63 -15.52 2.99
C ALA A 547 -8.97 -16.97 2.61
N ASP A 548 -7.98 -17.75 2.14
CA ASP A 548 -8.13 -19.18 1.85
C ASP A 548 -8.54 -20.00 3.09
N ASN A 549 -7.83 -19.82 4.20
CA ASN A 549 -8.08 -20.60 5.42
C ASN A 549 -9.43 -20.25 6.06
N GLY A 550 -9.83 -18.97 6.04
CA GLY A 550 -11.16 -18.54 6.47
C GLY A 550 -12.25 -19.00 5.52
N GLY A 551 -12.00 -18.92 4.21
CA GLY A 551 -12.95 -19.25 3.15
C GLY A 551 -13.27 -20.74 3.06
N LEU A 552 -12.25 -21.59 3.05
CA LEU A 552 -12.42 -23.04 3.05
C LEU A 552 -13.21 -23.52 4.28
N LYS A 553 -12.91 -22.96 5.45
CA LYS A 553 -13.65 -23.24 6.69
C LYS A 553 -15.11 -22.75 6.60
N ALA A 554 -15.35 -21.53 6.13
CA ALA A 554 -16.69 -20.95 6.02
C ALA A 554 -17.55 -21.76 5.04
N ALA A 555 -17.01 -22.11 3.89
CA ALA A 555 -17.66 -22.91 2.86
C ALA A 555 -17.99 -24.33 3.35
N PHE A 556 -17.07 -24.99 4.07
CA PHE A 556 -17.33 -26.33 4.61
C PHE A 556 -18.43 -26.32 5.68
N HIS A 557 -18.45 -25.32 6.56
CA HIS A 557 -19.54 -25.14 7.51
C HIS A 557 -20.86 -24.75 6.85
N ALA A 558 -20.83 -23.99 5.75
CA ALA A 558 -22.02 -23.68 4.95
C ALA A 558 -22.61 -24.92 4.32
N TYR A 559 -21.78 -25.73 3.65
CA TYR A 559 -22.11 -27.03 3.10
C TYR A 559 -22.72 -27.96 4.15
N GLN A 560 -22.08 -28.14 5.31
CA GLN A 560 -22.60 -28.95 6.42
C GLN A 560 -23.98 -28.47 6.91
N ARG A 561 -24.18 -27.16 7.05
CA ARG A 561 -25.47 -26.56 7.45
C ARG A 561 -26.53 -26.72 6.36
N TRP A 562 -26.14 -26.59 5.09
CA TRP A 562 -27.02 -26.65 3.93
C TRP A 562 -27.54 -28.08 3.71
N VAL A 563 -26.66 -29.09 3.73
CA VAL A 563 -27.04 -30.51 3.65
C VAL A 563 -28.01 -30.88 4.78
N LYS A 564 -27.74 -30.43 6.02
CA LYS A 564 -28.64 -30.63 7.16
C LYS A 564 -29.97 -29.86 7.04
N ARG A 565 -30.00 -28.72 6.34
CA ARG A 565 -31.21 -27.92 6.10
C ARG A 565 -32.12 -28.57 5.06
N MET A 566 -31.53 -29.14 4.01
CA MET A 566 -32.27 -29.74 2.89
C MET A 566 -32.61 -31.22 3.11
N ASP A 567 -32.09 -31.84 4.17
CA ASP A 567 -32.24 -33.28 4.52
C ASP A 567 -31.87 -34.23 3.37
N ILE A 568 -30.86 -33.87 2.56
CA ILE A 568 -30.40 -34.70 1.44
C ILE A 568 -29.25 -35.61 1.82
N GLN A 569 -29.20 -36.79 1.19
CA GLN A 569 -27.96 -37.55 1.02
C GLN A 569 -27.49 -37.44 -0.43
N GLU A 570 -26.33 -36.81 -0.64
CA GLU A 570 -25.71 -36.75 -1.97
C GLU A 570 -25.28 -38.14 -2.45
N ARG A 571 -25.63 -38.45 -3.70
CA ARG A 571 -25.20 -39.68 -4.37
C ARG A 571 -23.70 -39.60 -4.66
N LYS A 572 -22.97 -40.70 -4.46
CA LYS A 572 -21.58 -40.80 -4.92
C LYS A 572 -21.49 -40.57 -6.43
N LEU A 573 -20.45 -39.89 -6.89
CA LEU A 573 -20.13 -39.78 -8.31
C LEU A 573 -19.76 -41.16 -8.89
N PRO A 574 -20.25 -41.52 -10.08
CA PRO A 574 -19.90 -42.79 -10.71
C PRO A 574 -18.38 -42.85 -11.00
N GLY A 575 -17.76 -43.99 -10.71
CA GLY A 575 -16.31 -44.18 -10.84
C GLY A 575 -15.46 -43.65 -9.68
N LEU A 576 -16.03 -42.90 -8.72
CA LEU A 576 -15.30 -42.35 -7.57
C LEU A 576 -15.82 -42.92 -6.23
N ASN A 577 -14.95 -43.57 -5.46
CA ASN A 577 -15.29 -44.09 -4.13
C ASN A 577 -15.08 -43.07 -2.99
N PHE A 578 -15.41 -41.81 -3.24
CA PHE A 578 -15.37 -40.74 -2.24
C PHE A 578 -16.74 -40.47 -1.64
N THR A 579 -16.77 -40.01 -0.39
CA THR A 579 -17.96 -39.44 0.26
C THR A 579 -18.12 -37.97 -0.16
N ALA A 580 -19.33 -37.40 -0.07
CA ALA A 580 -19.56 -36.00 -0.45
C ALA A 580 -18.67 -34.98 0.32
N PRO A 581 -18.37 -35.13 1.63
CA PRO A 581 -17.35 -34.32 2.30
C PRO A 581 -15.92 -34.46 1.75
N GLN A 582 -15.54 -35.63 1.21
CA GLN A 582 -14.26 -35.80 0.52
C GLN A 582 -14.28 -35.18 -0.88
N LEU A 583 -15.43 -35.25 -1.58
CA LEU A 583 -15.61 -34.58 -2.88
C LEU A 583 -15.54 -33.05 -2.75
N PHE A 584 -16.00 -32.46 -1.64
CA PHE A 584 -15.80 -31.04 -1.33
C PHE A 584 -14.30 -30.67 -1.32
N PHE A 585 -13.47 -31.37 -0.54
CA PHE A 585 -12.03 -31.06 -0.47
C PHE A 585 -11.29 -31.41 -1.77
N LEU A 586 -11.74 -32.43 -2.50
CA LEU A 586 -11.20 -32.76 -3.82
C LEU A 586 -11.55 -31.69 -4.86
N SER A 587 -12.73 -31.08 -4.78
CA SER A 587 -13.18 -30.01 -5.68
C SER A 587 -12.58 -28.65 -5.37
N PHE A 588 -12.04 -28.46 -4.16
CA PHE A 588 -11.21 -27.31 -3.80
C PHE A 588 -9.77 -27.43 -4.33
N ALA A 589 -9.25 -28.66 -4.45
CA ALA A 589 -7.87 -28.96 -4.81
C ALA A 589 -7.65 -29.24 -6.32
N GLN A 590 -8.63 -28.92 -7.18
CA GLN A 590 -8.60 -29.13 -8.64
C GLN A 590 -8.82 -27.82 -9.41
#